data_AF-G8YF72-F1
#
_entry.id   AF-G8YF72-F1
#
_cell.length_a   1.000
_cell.length_b   1.000
_cell.length_c   1.000
_cell.angle_alpha   90.00
_cell.angle_beta   90.00
_cell.angle_gamma   90.00
#
_symmetry.space_group_name_H-M   'P 1'
#
loop_
_entity.id
_entity.type
_entity.pdbx_description
1 polymer ?
#
loop_
_entity_poly.entity_id
_entity_poly.type
_entity_poly.pdbx_seq_one_letter_code
_entity_poly.pdbx_strand_id
1 'polypeptide(L)'
;MGDNEPNPLIVFTTIACIISAVVAFYFFQQNKKNSPVLKPDQFQKFPLVQKTKVSHNANIYRFALPRSTDKLGLPIGQHISIGATINGKEIVRSYTPISTNEELGYFDLLIKTYENGNISKYVDGRKVGETIDVRGPKGFFTYSPNMVKKIGMIAGGTGIAPMYQIITEILRDPQDKTQISLIYANVTADDILLKAELDKFAKEHPDQLKIYYVLNECPENWTGGVGFVTPEMIDTHLPKPADDVNLLLCGPPPMISAMKKAAVGLGFEKPKPVSKLGDQVFIF
;
A
#
# COMPACT_ATOMS: atom_id res chain seq x y z
N MET A 1 -4.76 -26.71 -71.79
CA MET A 1 -4.72 -25.97 -70.52
C MET A 1 -5.69 -26.68 -69.60
N GLY A 2 -5.20 -27.55 -68.72
CA GLY A 2 -6.04 -28.24 -67.74
C GLY A 2 -6.02 -27.45 -66.45
N ASP A 3 -7.16 -26.90 -66.07
CA ASP A 3 -7.35 -26.17 -64.82
C ASP A 3 -7.18 -27.13 -63.64
N ASN A 4 -6.16 -26.86 -62.83
CA ASN A 4 -5.84 -27.64 -61.65
C ASN A 4 -6.61 -27.02 -60.47
N GLU A 5 -7.91 -27.33 -60.36
CA GLU A 5 -8.72 -26.83 -59.26
C GLU A 5 -8.20 -27.41 -57.92
N PRO A 6 -7.94 -26.57 -56.91
CA PRO A 6 -7.40 -27.01 -55.64
C PRO A 6 -8.41 -27.89 -54.91
N ASN A 7 -7.95 -29.02 -54.37
CA ASN A 7 -8.79 -29.97 -53.64
C ASN A 7 -9.52 -29.24 -52.48
N PRO A 8 -10.86 -29.26 -52.44
CA PRO A 8 -11.63 -28.51 -51.46
C PRO A 8 -11.27 -28.91 -50.02
N LEU A 9 -10.90 -30.17 -49.77
CA LEU A 9 -10.47 -30.65 -48.45
C LEU A 9 -9.16 -29.97 -47.98
N ILE A 10 -8.24 -29.69 -48.91
CA ILE A 10 -6.98 -28.98 -48.63
C ILE A 10 -7.25 -27.50 -48.34
N VAL A 11 -8.18 -26.89 -49.08
CA VAL A 11 -8.59 -25.49 -48.86
C VAL A 11 -9.25 -25.34 -47.49
N PHE A 12 -10.19 -26.23 -47.14
CA PHE A 12 -10.86 -26.21 -45.84
C PHE A 12 -9.91 -26.43 -44.66
N THR A 13 -9.00 -27.40 -44.76
CA THR A 13 -8.01 -27.65 -43.70
C THR A 13 -7.06 -26.48 -43.52
N THR A 14 -6.60 -25.86 -44.61
CA THR A 14 -5.73 -24.68 -44.56
C THR A 14 -6.42 -23.48 -43.90
N ILE A 15 -7.68 -23.19 -44.27
CA ILE A 15 -8.46 -22.11 -43.65
C ILE A 15 -8.68 -22.39 -42.15
N ALA A 16 -9.04 -23.62 -41.78
CA ALA A 16 -9.26 -24.01 -40.39
C ALA A 16 -7.98 -23.86 -39.53
N CYS A 17 -6.81 -24.23 -40.08
CA CYS A 17 -5.53 -24.04 -39.41
C CYS A 17 -5.19 -22.55 -39.20
N ILE A 18 -5.43 -21.70 -40.21
CA ILE A 18 -5.19 -20.25 -40.11
C ILE A 18 -6.10 -19.63 -39.04
N ILE A 19 -7.39 -19.94 -39.06
CA ILE A 19 -8.35 -19.44 -38.05
C ILE A 19 -7.92 -19.88 -36.65
N SER A 20 -7.57 -21.16 -36.49
CA SER A 20 -7.12 -21.69 -35.19
C SER A 20 -5.85 -20.98 -34.69
N ALA A 21 -4.89 -20.71 -35.58
CA ALA A 21 -3.68 -19.97 -35.23
C ALA A 21 -3.97 -18.51 -34.86
N VAL A 22 -4.86 -17.82 -35.58
CA VAL A 22 -5.28 -16.45 -35.27
C VAL A 22 -6.02 -16.38 -33.93
N VAL A 23 -6.92 -17.32 -33.68
CA VAL A 23 -7.66 -17.41 -32.41
C VAL A 23 -6.72 -17.73 -31.25
N ALA A 24 -5.81 -18.69 -31.42
CA ALA A 24 -4.79 -19.01 -30.41
C ALA A 24 -3.86 -17.82 -30.14
N PHE A 25 -3.45 -17.09 -31.19
CA PHE A 25 -2.64 -15.89 -31.06
C PHE A 25 -3.39 -14.75 -30.36
N TYR A 26 -4.67 -14.57 -30.68
CA TYR A 26 -5.54 -13.61 -30.02
C TYR A 26 -5.68 -13.93 -28.52
N PHE A 27 -6.00 -15.17 -28.16
CA PHE A 27 -6.08 -15.59 -26.76
C PHE A 27 -4.73 -15.51 -26.05
N PHE A 28 -3.62 -15.81 -26.73
CA PHE A 28 -2.27 -15.68 -26.17
C PHE A 28 -1.93 -14.21 -25.89
N GLN A 29 -2.26 -13.29 -26.81
CA GLN A 29 -2.11 -11.86 -26.57
C GLN A 29 -3.01 -11.37 -25.43
N GLN A 30 -4.25 -11.85 -25.37
CA GLN A 30 -5.19 -11.50 -24.31
C GLN A 30 -4.70 -11.99 -22.94
N ASN A 31 -4.14 -13.20 -22.86
CA ASN A 31 -3.53 -13.73 -21.63
C ASN A 31 -2.27 -12.96 -21.22
N LYS A 32 -1.42 -12.54 -22.17
CA LYS A 32 -0.31 -11.61 -21.90
C LYS A 32 -0.81 -10.23 -21.45
N LYS A 33 -2.00 -9.81 -21.87
CA LYS A 33 -2.63 -8.57 -21.39
C LYS A 33 -3.08 -8.68 -19.94
N ASN A 34 -3.53 -9.86 -19.52
CA ASN A 34 -4.15 -10.08 -18.21
C ASN A 34 -3.20 -10.65 -17.13
N SER A 35 -1.92 -10.83 -17.42
CA SER A 35 -0.96 -11.35 -16.43
C SER A 35 -0.74 -10.34 -15.29
N PRO A 36 -0.80 -10.76 -14.01
CA PRO A 36 -0.52 -9.86 -12.89
C PRO A 36 0.88 -9.24 -12.99
N VAL A 37 0.98 -7.95 -12.68
CA VAL A 37 2.27 -7.25 -12.72
C VAL A 37 3.19 -7.74 -11.61
N LEU A 38 2.66 -7.86 -10.38
CA LEU A 38 3.39 -8.34 -9.23
C LEU A 38 3.44 -9.87 -9.16
N LYS A 39 4.63 -10.41 -8.91
CA LYS A 39 4.86 -11.83 -8.63
C LYS A 39 5.32 -12.03 -7.18
N PRO A 40 4.64 -12.88 -6.38
CA PRO A 40 4.89 -12.95 -4.95
C PRO A 40 6.27 -13.49 -4.63
N ASP A 41 6.77 -14.42 -5.45
CA ASP A 41 7.99 -15.18 -5.13
C ASP A 41 9.16 -14.87 -6.08
N GLN A 42 8.98 -13.90 -6.98
CA GLN A 42 10.00 -13.47 -7.93
C GLN A 42 10.22 -11.96 -7.85
N PHE A 43 11.48 -11.54 -7.67
CA PHE A 43 11.86 -10.14 -7.82
C PHE A 43 11.82 -9.71 -9.29
N GLN A 44 11.21 -8.55 -9.52
CA GLN A 44 11.02 -7.92 -10.81
C GLN A 44 11.57 -6.50 -10.75
N LYS A 45 12.13 -6.03 -11.86
CA LYS A 45 12.73 -4.70 -11.96
C LYS A 45 11.70 -3.67 -12.37
N PHE A 46 11.64 -2.57 -11.62
CA PHE A 46 10.81 -1.42 -11.95
C PHE A 46 11.68 -0.16 -12.01
N PRO A 47 11.70 0.58 -13.13
CA PRO A 47 12.53 1.77 -13.28
C PRO A 47 11.91 2.96 -12.55
N LEU A 48 12.75 3.70 -11.83
CA LEU A 48 12.42 5.01 -11.27
C LEU A 48 12.23 6.00 -12.42
N VAL A 49 11.06 6.59 -12.55
CA VAL A 49 10.76 7.59 -13.59
C VAL A 49 10.64 9.00 -13.04
N GLN A 50 10.34 9.16 -11.75
CA GLN A 50 10.25 10.47 -11.11
C GLN A 50 10.60 10.38 -9.62
N LYS A 51 11.28 11.40 -9.11
CA LYS A 51 11.57 11.61 -7.69
C LYS A 51 11.09 13.00 -7.28
N THR A 52 10.15 13.08 -6.36
CA THR A 52 9.54 14.33 -5.87
C THR A 52 9.87 14.51 -4.40
N LYS A 53 10.48 15.65 -4.04
CA LYS A 53 10.79 15.97 -2.64
C LYS A 53 9.52 16.37 -1.88
N VAL A 54 9.29 15.75 -0.73
CA VAL A 54 8.13 16.02 0.14
C VAL A 54 8.55 16.76 1.40
N SER A 55 9.65 16.34 2.03
CA SER A 55 10.20 17.01 3.22
C SER A 55 11.73 17.01 3.19
N HIS A 56 12.36 17.41 4.29
CA HIS A 56 13.83 17.41 4.42
C HIS A 56 14.44 16.01 4.23
N ASN A 57 13.71 14.93 4.55
CA ASN A 57 14.18 13.56 4.43
C ASN A 57 13.14 12.58 3.86
N ALA A 58 12.04 13.04 3.27
CA ALA A 58 11.08 12.19 2.58
C ALA A 58 10.91 12.59 1.11
N ASN A 59 10.82 11.59 0.24
CA ASN A 59 10.51 11.76 -1.17
C ASN A 59 9.41 10.77 -1.61
N ILE A 60 8.67 11.15 -2.64
CA ILE A 60 7.84 10.24 -3.43
C ILE A 60 8.67 9.75 -4.62
N TYR A 61 8.75 8.43 -4.77
CA TYR A 61 9.44 7.77 -5.86
C TYR A 61 8.40 7.08 -6.75
N ARG A 62 8.32 7.51 -8.01
CA ARG A 62 7.43 6.92 -9.00
C ARG A 62 8.18 5.90 -9.82
N PHE A 63 7.67 4.67 -9.84
CA PHE A 63 8.23 3.58 -10.62
C PHE A 63 7.27 3.18 -11.74
N ALA A 64 7.77 3.05 -12.97
CA ALA A 64 6.93 2.65 -14.09
C ALA A 64 6.64 1.14 -14.06
N LEU A 65 5.41 0.79 -14.41
CA LEU A 65 4.97 -0.58 -14.67
C LEU A 65 5.38 -1.00 -16.10
N PRO A 66 5.31 -2.30 -16.45
CA PRO A 66 5.74 -2.77 -17.77
C PRO A 66 5.02 -2.10 -18.94
N ARG A 67 3.74 -1.73 -18.77
CA ARG A 67 2.95 -0.98 -19.76
C ARG A 67 2.24 0.18 -19.07
N SER A 68 2.01 1.26 -19.83
CA SER A 68 1.25 2.44 -19.35
C SER A 68 -0.21 2.13 -18.99
N THR A 69 -0.76 1.02 -19.47
CA THR A 69 -2.14 0.56 -19.19
C THR A 69 -2.21 -0.44 -18.04
N ASP A 70 -1.07 -0.83 -17.46
CA ASP A 70 -1.06 -1.81 -16.38
C ASP A 70 -1.49 -1.15 -15.07
N LYS A 71 -2.19 -1.91 -14.23
CA LYS A 71 -2.33 -1.59 -12.79
C LYS A 71 -1.36 -2.45 -12.00
N LEU A 72 -0.91 -1.96 -10.84
CA LEU A 72 0.02 -2.71 -9.98
C LEU A 72 -0.58 -4.06 -9.54
N GLY A 73 -1.89 -4.08 -9.25
CA GLY A 73 -2.61 -5.29 -8.83
C GLY A 73 -2.33 -5.68 -7.39
N LEU A 74 -2.04 -4.71 -6.52
CA LEU A 74 -1.81 -4.93 -5.10
C LEU A 74 -3.16 -4.95 -4.35
N PRO A 75 -3.53 -6.04 -3.66
CA PRO A 75 -4.71 -6.04 -2.80
C PRO A 75 -4.59 -5.03 -1.66
N ILE A 76 -5.71 -4.40 -1.29
CA ILE A 76 -5.73 -3.33 -0.26
C ILE A 76 -5.42 -3.93 1.10
N GLY A 77 -4.43 -3.36 1.81
CA GLY A 77 -3.86 -3.90 3.04
C GLY A 77 -2.60 -4.75 2.85
N GLN A 78 -2.25 -5.09 1.61
CA GLN A 78 -1.01 -5.77 1.29
C GLN A 78 0.08 -4.76 0.89
N HIS A 79 1.32 -5.23 0.89
CA HIS A 79 2.49 -4.43 0.57
C HIS A 79 3.41 -5.15 -0.42
N ILE A 80 4.39 -4.42 -0.95
CA ILE A 80 5.47 -4.98 -1.75
C ILE A 80 6.73 -5.15 -0.91
N SER A 81 7.65 -5.98 -1.38
CA SER A 81 8.98 -6.15 -0.80
C SER A 81 10.04 -5.64 -1.77
N ILE A 82 10.87 -4.69 -1.34
CA ILE A 82 12.05 -4.26 -2.07
C ILE A 82 13.25 -5.08 -1.59
N GLY A 83 13.97 -5.70 -2.52
CA GLY A 83 15.20 -6.44 -2.27
C GLY A 83 16.42 -5.70 -2.81
N ALA A 84 17.53 -5.78 -2.09
CA ALA A 84 18.83 -5.31 -2.59
C ALA A 84 19.98 -6.06 -1.91
N THR A 85 21.08 -6.26 -2.65
CA THR A 85 22.34 -6.72 -2.07
C THR A 85 23.16 -5.52 -1.62
N ILE A 86 23.32 -5.35 -0.31
CA ILE A 86 24.04 -4.23 0.30
C ILE A 86 25.18 -4.80 1.14
N ASN A 87 26.42 -4.42 0.83
CA ASN A 87 27.63 -4.95 1.48
C ASN A 87 27.68 -6.49 1.51
N GLY A 88 27.33 -7.12 0.38
CA GLY A 88 27.31 -8.58 0.22
C GLY A 88 26.17 -9.31 0.94
N LYS A 89 25.24 -8.58 1.58
CA LYS A 89 24.07 -9.17 2.26
C LYS A 89 22.79 -8.85 1.50
N GLU A 90 21.93 -9.86 1.33
CA GLU A 90 20.58 -9.63 0.83
C GLU A 90 19.72 -8.99 1.92
N ILE A 91 19.15 -7.83 1.59
CA ILE A 91 18.30 -7.07 2.49
C ILE A 91 16.94 -6.90 1.81
N VAL A 92 15.88 -7.23 2.54
CA VAL A 92 14.50 -7.05 2.07
C VAL A 92 13.73 -6.18 3.06
N ARG A 93 12.97 -5.22 2.55
CA ARG A 93 12.08 -4.36 3.36
C ARG A 93 10.72 -4.20 2.70
N SER A 94 9.69 -4.10 3.54
CA SER A 94 8.31 -3.89 3.11
C SER A 94 8.00 -2.42 2.86
N TYR A 95 7.25 -2.15 1.81
CA TYR A 95 6.75 -0.82 1.45
C TYR A 95 5.31 -0.93 0.95
N THR A 96 4.44 -0.06 1.43
CA THR A 96 3.09 0.08 0.87
C THR A 96 3.07 1.26 -0.09
N PRO A 97 2.72 1.04 -1.37
CA PRO A 97 2.48 2.13 -2.30
C PRO A 97 1.36 3.06 -1.83
N ILE A 98 1.54 4.35 -2.09
CA ILE A 98 0.52 5.38 -1.82
C ILE A 98 -0.39 5.64 -3.04
N SER A 99 -0.04 5.07 -4.20
CA SER A 99 -0.92 4.96 -5.36
C SER A 99 -1.87 3.76 -5.23
N THR A 100 -3.05 3.84 -5.83
CA THR A 100 -4.04 2.76 -5.88
C THR A 100 -3.93 1.96 -7.19
N ASN A 101 -4.86 1.02 -7.39
CA ASN A 101 -4.97 0.27 -8.64
C ASN A 101 -5.66 1.05 -9.78
N GLU A 102 -6.15 2.27 -9.53
CA GLU A 102 -6.74 3.16 -10.54
C GLU A 102 -5.67 3.95 -11.28
N GLU A 103 -4.52 4.22 -10.65
CA GLU A 103 -3.37 4.79 -11.31
C GLU A 103 -2.69 3.74 -12.20
N LEU A 104 -2.82 3.93 -13.51
CA LEU A 104 -2.24 3.04 -14.51
C LEU A 104 -0.81 3.45 -14.89
N GLY A 105 0.02 2.47 -15.18
CA GLY A 105 1.36 2.64 -15.72
C GLY A 105 2.46 2.93 -14.71
N TYR A 106 2.12 3.18 -13.44
CA TYR A 106 3.11 3.43 -12.39
C TYR A 106 2.62 3.02 -11.00
N PHE A 107 3.53 3.05 -10.04
CA PHE A 107 3.19 3.09 -8.62
C PHE A 107 4.12 4.06 -7.87
N ASP A 108 3.60 4.68 -6.82
CA ASP A 108 4.31 5.68 -6.03
C ASP A 108 4.64 5.16 -4.63
N LEU A 109 5.90 5.28 -4.23
CA LEU A 109 6.37 4.97 -2.87
C LEU A 109 6.77 6.24 -2.14
N LEU A 110 6.16 6.47 -0.98
CA LEU A 110 6.58 7.52 -0.06
C LEU A 110 7.61 6.95 0.92
N ILE A 111 8.86 7.40 0.80
CA ILE A 111 9.98 6.84 1.58
C ILE A 111 10.72 7.96 2.31
N LYS A 112 10.83 7.80 3.63
CA LYS A 112 11.73 8.57 4.48
C LYS A 112 13.13 7.95 4.45
N THR A 113 14.14 8.75 4.15
CA THR A 113 15.55 8.36 4.12
C THR A 113 16.16 8.54 5.50
N TYR A 114 16.58 7.43 6.10
CA TYR A 114 17.29 7.43 7.38
C TYR A 114 18.80 7.33 7.18
N GLU A 115 19.57 8.01 8.02
CA GLU A 115 21.04 7.97 7.98
C GLU A 115 21.59 6.55 8.12
N ASN A 116 21.01 5.72 8.96
CA ASN A 116 21.41 4.31 9.12
C ASN A 116 20.47 3.34 8.39
N GLY A 117 19.66 3.84 7.45
CA GLY A 117 18.70 3.03 6.72
C GLY A 117 19.32 2.33 5.51
N ASN A 118 19.14 1.02 5.41
CA ASN A 118 19.68 0.23 4.30
C ASN A 118 18.89 0.48 3.00
N ILE A 119 17.66 -0.04 2.91
CA ILE A 119 16.86 0.07 1.68
C ILE A 119 16.44 1.52 1.41
N SER A 120 16.18 2.32 2.45
CA SER A 120 15.82 3.74 2.24
C SER A 120 16.95 4.52 1.55
N LYS A 121 18.23 4.35 1.97
CA LYS A 121 19.37 4.95 1.27
C LYS A 121 19.61 4.36 -0.12
N TYR A 122 19.43 3.04 -0.26
CA TYR A 122 19.54 2.37 -1.56
C TYR A 122 18.58 2.96 -2.60
N VAL A 123 17.31 3.18 -2.22
CA VAL A 123 16.30 3.81 -3.08
C VAL A 123 16.59 5.30 -3.29
N ASP A 124 16.96 6.03 -2.24
CA ASP A 124 17.27 7.46 -2.33
C ASP A 124 18.44 7.77 -3.28
N GLY A 125 19.45 6.90 -3.30
CA GLY A 125 20.59 6.99 -4.21
C GLY A 125 20.29 6.61 -5.65
N ARG A 126 19.09 6.10 -5.97
CA ARG A 126 18.71 5.78 -7.36
C ARG A 126 18.49 7.05 -8.18
N LYS A 127 19.02 7.05 -9.39
CA LYS A 127 18.74 8.07 -10.41
C LYS A 127 17.54 7.68 -11.27
N VAL A 128 16.88 8.66 -11.86
CA VAL A 128 15.83 8.40 -12.87
C VAL A 128 16.41 7.53 -13.99
N GLY A 129 15.68 6.48 -14.37
CA GLY A 129 16.10 5.42 -15.28
C GLY A 129 16.65 4.17 -14.60
N GLU A 130 17.14 4.26 -13.36
CA GLU A 130 17.60 3.09 -12.62
C GLU A 130 16.45 2.30 -12.00
N THR A 131 16.66 1.01 -11.76
CA THR A 131 15.61 0.10 -11.28
C THR A 131 15.78 -0.26 -9.81
N ILE A 132 14.66 -0.62 -9.18
CA ILE A 132 14.63 -1.38 -7.92
C ILE A 132 14.10 -2.79 -8.19
N ASP A 133 14.51 -3.76 -7.36
CA ASP A 133 13.98 -5.13 -7.39
C ASP A 133 12.81 -5.26 -6.40
N VAL A 134 11.63 -5.61 -6.92
CA VAL A 134 10.37 -5.68 -6.18
C VAL A 134 9.71 -7.05 -6.35
N ARG A 135 9.17 -7.62 -5.27
CA ARG A 135 8.24 -8.75 -5.32
C ARG A 135 6.99 -8.46 -4.50
N GLY A 136 5.88 -9.11 -4.84
CA GLY A 136 4.62 -8.93 -4.14
C GLY A 136 3.46 -9.63 -4.85
N PRO A 137 2.26 -9.58 -4.28
CA PRO A 137 1.94 -8.95 -3.01
C PRO A 137 2.45 -9.77 -1.81
N LYS A 138 2.58 -9.12 -0.65
CA LYS A 138 2.91 -9.72 0.66
C LYS A 138 2.02 -9.13 1.74
N GLY A 139 1.85 -9.86 2.85
CA GLY A 139 1.00 -9.47 3.97
C GLY A 139 -0.24 -10.36 4.09
N PHE A 140 -0.87 -10.32 5.26
CA PHE A 140 -2.05 -11.14 5.58
C PHE A 140 -3.36 -10.35 5.63
N PHE A 141 -3.29 -9.01 5.65
CA PHE A 141 -4.48 -8.17 5.63
C PHE A 141 -4.96 -8.00 4.20
N THR A 142 -6.27 -8.16 3.99
CA THR A 142 -6.93 -7.80 2.75
C THR A 142 -8.25 -7.14 3.12
N TYR A 143 -8.39 -5.86 2.76
CA TYR A 143 -9.62 -5.11 2.97
C TYR A 143 -10.68 -5.49 1.94
N SER A 144 -11.94 -5.55 2.38
CA SER A 144 -13.12 -5.61 1.53
C SER A 144 -14.14 -4.58 2.03
N PRO A 145 -14.92 -3.95 1.15
CA PRO A 145 -15.87 -2.91 1.55
C PRO A 145 -16.80 -3.36 2.66
N ASN A 146 -17.01 -2.49 3.66
CA ASN A 146 -17.86 -2.77 4.83
C ASN A 146 -17.48 -4.02 5.64
N MET A 147 -16.24 -4.53 5.56
CA MET A 147 -15.84 -5.75 6.31
C MET A 147 -16.01 -5.63 7.83
N VAL A 148 -15.92 -4.40 8.35
CA VAL A 148 -16.17 -4.03 9.74
C VAL A 148 -16.86 -2.68 9.78
N LYS A 149 -17.56 -2.36 10.88
CA LYS A 149 -18.25 -1.07 10.99
C LYS A 149 -17.29 0.07 11.28
N LYS A 150 -16.25 -0.17 12.08
CA LYS A 150 -15.27 0.86 12.45
C LYS A 150 -13.84 0.35 12.40
N ILE A 151 -12.92 1.22 12.03
CA ILE A 151 -11.49 0.97 12.06
C ILE A 151 -10.82 2.07 12.87
N GLY A 152 -10.20 1.70 13.99
CA GLY A 152 -9.19 2.51 14.65
C GLY A 152 -7.83 2.30 13.97
N MET A 153 -7.10 3.37 13.71
CA MET A 153 -5.76 3.31 13.13
C MET A 153 -4.79 4.08 14.01
N ILE A 154 -3.61 3.51 14.26
CA ILE A 154 -2.49 4.22 14.90
C ILE A 154 -1.27 4.12 13.99
N ALA A 155 -0.87 5.26 13.43
CA ALA A 155 0.28 5.37 12.55
C ALA A 155 1.41 6.18 13.20
N GLY A 156 2.66 5.77 12.95
CA GLY A 156 3.85 6.52 13.32
C GLY A 156 4.76 6.77 12.12
N GLY A 157 5.05 8.03 11.80
CA GLY A 157 5.95 8.38 10.69
C GLY A 157 5.53 7.75 9.35
N THR A 158 6.40 6.92 8.75
CA THR A 158 6.12 6.21 7.49
C THR A 158 5.08 5.10 7.61
N GLY A 159 4.65 4.74 8.83
CA GLY A 159 3.53 3.83 9.05
C GLY A 159 2.18 4.34 8.55
N ILE A 160 2.11 5.59 8.07
CA ILE A 160 0.92 6.14 7.43
C ILE A 160 0.57 5.46 6.10
N ALA A 161 1.55 4.93 5.36
CA ALA A 161 1.31 4.39 4.01
C ALA A 161 0.25 3.26 3.95
N PRO A 162 0.30 2.21 4.81
CA PRO A 162 -0.79 1.22 4.85
C PRO A 162 -2.14 1.81 5.28
N MET A 163 -2.15 2.77 6.18
CA MET A 163 -3.39 3.43 6.62
C MET A 163 -4.00 4.26 5.48
N TYR A 164 -3.17 5.04 4.79
CA TYR A 164 -3.57 5.85 3.64
C TYR A 164 -4.15 5.02 2.52
N GLN A 165 -3.57 3.85 2.23
CA GLN A 165 -4.09 2.91 1.23
C GLN A 165 -5.52 2.45 1.58
N ILE A 166 -5.76 2.09 2.84
CA ILE A 166 -7.09 1.63 3.30
C ILE A 166 -8.09 2.79 3.34
N ILE A 167 -7.69 3.95 3.88
CA ILE A 167 -8.52 5.16 3.92
C ILE A 167 -8.98 5.55 2.50
N THR A 168 -8.04 5.59 1.55
CA THR A 168 -8.33 5.97 0.16
C THR A 168 -9.32 5.02 -0.48
N GLU A 169 -9.18 3.70 -0.24
CA GLU A 169 -10.12 2.71 -0.78
C GLU A 169 -11.54 2.91 -0.22
N ILE A 170 -11.66 3.03 1.11
CA ILE A 170 -12.95 3.18 1.79
C ILE A 170 -13.67 4.46 1.33
N LEU A 171 -12.98 5.60 1.34
CA LEU A 171 -13.62 6.88 1.05
C LEU A 171 -13.97 7.06 -0.43
N ARG A 172 -13.31 6.33 -1.33
CA ARG A 172 -13.61 6.35 -2.76
C ARG A 172 -14.88 5.56 -3.10
N ASP A 173 -15.19 4.49 -2.36
CA ASP A 173 -16.39 3.70 -2.61
C ASP A 173 -17.61 4.32 -1.90
N PRO A 174 -18.59 4.91 -2.62
CA PRO A 174 -19.76 5.49 -1.99
C PRO A 174 -20.66 4.45 -1.28
N GLN A 175 -20.50 3.16 -1.56
CA GLN A 175 -21.21 2.07 -0.87
C GLN A 175 -20.52 1.63 0.42
N ASP A 176 -19.29 2.06 0.65
CA ASP A 176 -18.56 1.75 1.86
C ASP A 176 -18.91 2.73 2.98
N LYS A 177 -19.40 2.20 4.10
CA LYS A 177 -19.85 2.96 5.28
C LYS A 177 -18.96 2.74 6.49
N THR A 178 -17.81 2.06 6.33
CA THR A 178 -16.86 1.87 7.42
C THR A 178 -16.40 3.24 7.94
N GLN A 179 -16.52 3.47 9.25
CA GLN A 179 -16.01 4.67 9.92
C GLN A 179 -14.55 4.49 10.33
N ILE A 180 -13.74 5.52 10.16
CA ILE A 180 -12.30 5.49 10.40
C ILE A 180 -11.93 6.57 11.42
N SER A 181 -11.20 6.16 12.45
CA SER A 181 -10.50 7.07 13.36
C SER A 181 -9.01 6.82 13.27
N LEU A 182 -8.21 7.84 12.96
CA LEU A 182 -6.75 7.76 12.87
C LEU A 182 -6.10 8.60 13.95
N ILE A 183 -5.25 7.98 14.77
CA ILE A 183 -4.22 8.70 15.54
C ILE A 183 -2.92 8.66 14.73
N TYR A 184 -2.38 9.82 14.36
CA TYR A 184 -1.16 9.91 13.58
C TYR A 184 -0.05 10.66 14.34
N ALA A 185 0.99 9.92 14.72
CA ALA A 185 2.08 10.40 15.56
C ALA A 185 3.37 10.67 14.78
N ASN A 186 3.96 11.84 14.99
CA ASN A 186 5.20 12.29 14.36
C ASN A 186 6.07 13.06 15.37
N VAL A 187 7.34 13.32 15.03
CA VAL A 187 8.21 14.11 15.91
C VAL A 187 7.83 15.58 15.81
N THR A 188 7.91 16.16 14.61
CA THR A 188 7.56 17.56 14.32
C THR A 188 6.36 17.66 13.39
N ALA A 189 5.79 18.85 13.24
CA ALA A 189 4.72 19.12 12.27
C ALA A 189 5.17 18.87 10.81
N ASP A 190 6.43 19.18 10.49
CA ASP A 190 7.02 18.98 9.16
C ASP A 190 7.26 17.50 8.82
N ASP A 191 7.20 16.61 9.83
CA ASP A 191 7.28 15.18 9.63
C ASP A 191 5.93 14.54 9.28
N ILE A 192 4.81 15.28 9.32
CA ILE A 192 3.48 14.74 9.03
C ILE A 192 3.34 14.53 7.51
N LEU A 193 3.54 13.30 7.08
CA LEU A 193 3.46 12.90 5.69
C LEU A 193 2.01 12.82 5.22
N LEU A 194 1.74 13.24 3.98
CA LEU A 194 0.40 13.25 3.36
C LEU A 194 -0.63 14.09 4.13
N LYS A 195 -0.18 15.10 4.89
CA LYS A 195 -1.08 15.90 5.75
C LYS A 195 -2.18 16.58 4.93
N ALA A 196 -1.83 17.19 3.81
CA ALA A 196 -2.78 17.94 2.98
C ALA A 196 -3.87 17.03 2.41
N GLU A 197 -3.48 15.84 1.94
CA GLU A 197 -4.38 14.82 1.41
C GLU A 197 -5.30 14.27 2.51
N LEU A 198 -4.75 13.96 3.68
CA LEU A 198 -5.51 13.47 4.83
C LEU A 198 -6.49 14.52 5.37
N ASP A 199 -6.06 15.77 5.52
CA ASP A 199 -6.94 16.88 5.94
C ASP A 199 -8.08 17.09 4.94
N LYS A 200 -7.78 16.99 3.64
CA LYS A 200 -8.78 17.07 2.58
C LYS A 200 -9.82 15.96 2.71
N PHE A 201 -9.38 14.70 2.87
CA PHE A 201 -10.29 13.58 3.09
C PHE A 201 -11.16 13.76 4.34
N ALA A 202 -10.59 14.20 5.45
CA ALA A 202 -11.35 14.44 6.67
C ALA A 202 -12.39 15.56 6.50
N LYS A 203 -12.08 16.59 5.69
CA LYS A 203 -13.01 17.68 5.37
C LYS A 203 -14.13 17.24 4.41
N GLU A 204 -13.82 16.40 3.44
CA GLU A 204 -14.79 15.89 2.45
C GLU A 204 -15.69 14.79 3.04
N HIS A 205 -15.19 14.03 4.02
CA HIS A 205 -15.88 12.89 4.64
C HIS A 205 -15.93 13.00 6.18
N PRO A 206 -16.47 14.09 6.77
CA PRO A 206 -16.40 14.36 8.20
C PRO A 206 -17.13 13.34 9.09
N ASP A 207 -18.15 12.66 8.53
CA ASP A 207 -18.91 11.62 9.23
C ASP A 207 -18.22 10.25 9.19
N GLN A 208 -17.21 10.08 8.33
CA GLN A 208 -16.56 8.80 8.05
C GLN A 208 -15.08 8.78 8.42
N LEU A 209 -14.36 9.91 8.35
CA LEU A 209 -12.94 9.98 8.71
C LEU A 209 -12.68 11.06 9.77
N LYS A 210 -12.12 10.63 10.90
CA LYS A 210 -11.61 11.51 11.96
C LYS A 210 -10.11 11.29 12.13
N ILE A 211 -9.36 12.38 12.24
CA ILE A 211 -7.90 12.34 12.40
C ILE A 211 -7.50 13.14 13.63
N TYR A 212 -6.68 12.53 14.48
CA TYR A 212 -6.06 13.16 15.63
C TYR A 212 -4.54 13.07 15.49
N TYR A 213 -3.91 14.23 15.32
CA TYR A 213 -2.45 14.31 15.18
C TYR A 213 -1.79 14.41 16.56
N VAL A 214 -0.63 13.76 16.72
CA VAL A 214 0.17 13.77 17.95
C VAL A 214 1.62 14.10 17.61
N LEU A 215 2.21 15.07 18.31
CA LEU A 215 3.57 15.53 18.07
C LEU A 215 4.44 15.46 19.33
N ASN A 216 5.70 15.06 19.18
CA ASN A 216 6.69 15.16 20.26
C ASN A 216 7.13 16.61 20.47
N GLU A 217 7.41 17.31 19.37
CA GLU A 217 7.87 18.69 19.31
C GLU A 217 6.78 19.53 18.65
N CYS A 218 6.07 20.31 19.47
CA CYS A 218 4.86 21.00 19.07
C CYS A 218 5.14 22.48 18.76
N PRO A 219 4.55 23.05 17.69
CA PRO A 219 4.52 24.50 17.52
C PRO A 219 3.67 25.17 18.62
N GLU A 220 3.88 26.47 18.85
CA GLU A 220 3.22 27.22 19.95
C GLU A 220 1.69 27.13 19.93
N ASN A 221 1.08 27.00 18.75
CA ASN A 221 -0.37 26.94 18.56
C ASN A 221 -0.91 25.51 18.35
N TRP A 222 -0.18 24.49 18.77
CA TRP A 222 -0.59 23.10 18.60
C TRP A 222 -1.80 22.75 19.47
N THR A 223 -2.83 22.20 18.84
CA THR A 223 -4.08 21.77 19.51
C THR A 223 -4.27 20.26 19.51
N GLY A 224 -3.31 19.51 18.97
CA GLY A 224 -3.34 18.04 18.94
C GLY A 224 -2.72 17.42 20.19
N GLY A 225 -2.43 16.13 20.12
CA GLY A 225 -1.76 15.42 21.21
C GLY A 225 -0.29 15.82 21.32
N VAL A 226 0.23 15.83 22.55
CA VAL A 226 1.61 16.18 22.86
C VAL A 226 2.33 14.95 23.43
N GLY A 227 3.55 14.70 22.95
CA GLY A 227 4.39 13.59 23.39
C GLY A 227 4.11 12.29 22.63
N PHE A 228 4.08 11.17 23.37
CA PHE A 228 3.75 9.86 22.80
C PHE A 228 2.26 9.60 22.84
N VAL A 229 1.77 8.72 21.96
CA VAL A 229 0.38 8.23 22.03
C VAL A 229 0.16 7.53 23.37
N THR A 230 -0.88 7.94 24.10
CA THR A 230 -1.22 7.39 25.42
C THR A 230 -2.51 6.57 25.38
N PRO A 231 -2.78 5.69 26.36
CA PRO A 231 -4.05 4.99 26.46
C PRO A 231 -5.26 5.92 26.48
N GLU A 232 -5.15 7.09 27.11
CA GLU A 232 -6.23 8.08 27.19
C GLU A 232 -6.53 8.69 25.81
N MET A 233 -5.50 8.95 25.00
CA MET A 233 -5.68 9.40 23.62
C MET A 233 -6.38 8.33 22.78
N ILE A 234 -5.98 7.06 22.93
CA ILE A 234 -6.61 5.93 22.23
C ILE A 234 -8.08 5.82 22.66
N ASP A 235 -8.34 5.85 23.96
CA ASP A 235 -9.69 5.74 24.54
C ASP A 235 -10.61 6.87 24.06
N THR A 236 -10.07 8.08 23.92
CA THR A 236 -10.83 9.28 23.51
C THR A 236 -11.10 9.33 22.01
N HIS A 237 -10.10 8.99 21.18
CA HIS A 237 -10.14 9.28 19.74
C HIS A 237 -10.43 8.06 18.86
N LEU A 238 -10.25 6.83 19.35
CA LEU A 238 -10.50 5.60 18.59
C LEU A 238 -11.81 4.91 19.01
N PRO A 239 -12.39 4.06 18.15
CA PRO A 239 -13.54 3.23 18.55
C PRO A 239 -13.17 2.29 19.69
N LYS A 240 -14.14 2.04 20.58
CA LYS A 240 -14.01 1.04 21.65
C LYS A 240 -13.93 -0.38 21.07
N PRO A 241 -13.33 -1.35 21.79
CA PRO A 241 -13.32 -2.74 21.36
C PRO A 241 -14.74 -3.28 21.17
N ALA A 242 -14.98 -3.94 20.03
CA ALA A 242 -16.19 -4.68 19.71
C ALA A 242 -15.91 -5.66 18.57
N ASP A 243 -16.80 -6.61 18.33
CA ASP A 243 -16.63 -7.65 17.30
C ASP A 243 -16.55 -7.08 15.87
N ASP A 244 -17.18 -5.93 15.63
CA ASP A 244 -17.20 -5.22 14.34
C ASP A 244 -16.25 -4.00 14.29
N VAL A 245 -15.19 -4.04 15.10
CA VAL A 245 -14.16 -3.01 15.20
C VAL A 245 -12.77 -3.61 15.05
N ASN A 246 -11.99 -3.10 14.09
CA ASN A 246 -10.56 -3.43 13.98
C ASN A 246 -9.70 -2.27 14.47
N LEU A 247 -8.56 -2.60 15.07
CA LEU A 247 -7.48 -1.68 15.41
C LEU A 247 -6.24 -2.02 14.58
N LEU A 248 -5.83 -1.10 13.72
CA LEU A 248 -4.68 -1.26 12.82
C LEU A 248 -3.48 -0.45 13.32
N LEU A 249 -2.31 -1.07 13.41
CA LEU A 249 -1.10 -0.45 13.94
C LEU A 249 0.04 -0.53 12.92
N CYS A 250 0.71 0.60 12.66
CA CYS A 250 1.96 0.61 11.88
C CYS A 250 2.87 1.77 12.31
N GLY A 251 4.14 1.48 12.60
CA GLY A 251 5.08 2.48 13.10
C GLY A 251 6.37 1.85 13.65
N PRO A 252 7.24 2.66 14.28
CA PRO A 252 8.49 2.17 14.85
C PRO A 252 8.28 1.08 15.91
N PRO A 253 9.19 0.09 16.04
CA PRO A 253 9.00 -1.03 16.98
C PRO A 253 8.70 -0.63 18.44
N PRO A 254 9.34 0.41 19.03
CA PRO A 254 9.01 0.85 20.39
C PRO A 254 7.57 1.35 20.51
N MET A 255 7.10 2.11 19.52
CA MET A 255 5.72 2.58 19.47
C MET A 255 4.75 1.40 19.36
N ILE A 256 5.00 0.45 18.44
CA ILE A 256 4.14 -0.73 18.29
C ILE A 256 4.07 -1.54 19.57
N SER A 257 5.19 -1.74 20.27
CA SER A 257 5.21 -2.45 21.55
C SER A 257 4.32 -1.76 22.60
N ALA A 258 4.42 -0.43 22.71
CA ALA A 258 3.58 0.35 23.62
C ALA A 258 2.09 0.28 23.24
N MET A 259 1.76 0.40 21.95
CA MET A 259 0.39 0.39 21.45
C MET A 259 -0.29 -0.96 21.64
N LYS A 260 0.45 -2.08 21.46
CA LYS A 260 -0.07 -3.43 21.79
C LYS A 260 -0.46 -3.54 23.26
N LYS A 261 0.38 -3.02 24.17
CA LYS A 261 0.09 -3.05 25.61
C LYS A 261 -1.10 -2.17 25.97
N ALA A 262 -1.17 -0.97 25.40
CA ALA A 262 -2.28 -0.04 25.60
C ALA A 262 -3.61 -0.61 25.10
N ALA A 263 -3.62 -1.20 23.90
CA ALA A 263 -4.81 -1.84 23.32
C ALA A 263 -5.37 -2.93 24.25
N VAL A 264 -4.51 -3.82 24.76
CA VAL A 264 -4.94 -4.87 25.71
C VAL A 264 -5.48 -4.26 27.00
N GLY A 265 -4.84 -3.22 27.54
CA GLY A 265 -5.33 -2.51 28.73
C GLY A 265 -6.71 -1.86 28.55
N LEU A 266 -7.06 -1.51 27.31
CA LEU A 266 -8.35 -0.92 26.92
C LEU A 266 -9.40 -1.97 26.52
N GLY A 267 -9.07 -3.27 26.61
CA GLY A 267 -10.01 -4.36 26.36
C GLY A 267 -10.03 -4.91 24.93
N PHE A 268 -9.09 -4.51 24.06
CA PHE A 268 -8.90 -5.18 22.78
C PHE A 268 -8.31 -6.58 22.96
N GLU A 269 -8.59 -7.47 22.02
CA GLU A 269 -7.99 -8.80 21.99
C GLU A 269 -6.47 -8.74 21.96
N LYS A 270 -5.84 -9.67 22.67
CA LYS A 270 -4.38 -9.75 22.73
C LYS A 270 -3.81 -10.03 21.33
N PRO A 271 -2.97 -9.14 20.79
CA PRO A 271 -2.41 -9.33 19.45
C PRO A 271 -1.52 -10.57 19.39
N LYS A 272 -1.65 -11.33 18.30
CA LYS A 272 -0.77 -12.48 18.02
C LYS A 272 0.64 -12.01 17.62
N PRO A 273 1.67 -12.89 17.72
CA PRO A 273 3.02 -12.56 17.25
C PRO A 273 3.07 -12.18 15.77
N VAL A 274 2.26 -12.85 14.96
CA VAL A 274 2.05 -12.55 13.54
C VAL A 274 0.57 -12.31 13.33
N SER A 275 0.21 -11.10 12.92
CA SER A 275 -1.19 -10.76 12.65
C SER A 275 -1.74 -11.52 11.45
N LYS A 276 -2.98 -11.96 11.56
CA LYS A 276 -3.75 -12.65 10.53
C LYS A 276 -5.04 -11.88 10.26
N LEU A 277 -5.62 -12.11 9.07
CA LEU A 277 -6.95 -11.60 8.77
C LEU A 277 -7.94 -12.13 9.82
N GLY A 278 -8.78 -11.24 10.35
CA GLY A 278 -9.74 -11.55 11.42
C GLY A 278 -9.23 -11.27 12.84
N ASP A 279 -7.94 -10.97 13.03
CA ASP A 279 -7.48 -10.47 14.33
C ASP A 279 -8.03 -9.05 14.57
N GLN A 280 -8.63 -8.82 15.74
CA GLN A 280 -9.17 -7.50 16.11
C GLN A 280 -8.07 -6.42 16.12
N VAL A 281 -6.86 -6.78 16.57
CA VAL A 281 -5.67 -5.90 16.51
C VAL A 281 -4.69 -6.42 15.47
N PHE A 282 -4.55 -5.70 14.37
CA PHE A 282 -3.66 -6.06 13.27
C PHE A 282 -2.44 -5.13 13.22
N ILE A 283 -1.25 -5.72 13.12
CA ILE A 283 0.02 -5.00 12.99
C ILE A 283 0.60 -5.27 11.61
N PHE A 284 0.86 -4.19 10.87
CA PHE A 284 1.49 -4.24 9.55
C PHE A 284 3.00 -4.47 9.62
#